data_AF-A0A821T5W3-F1
#
_entry.id   AF-A0A821T5W3-F1
#
_cell.length_a   1.000
_cell.length_b   1.000
_cell.length_c   1.000
_cell.angle_alpha   90.00
_cell.angle_beta   90.00
_cell.angle_gamma   90.00
#
_symmetry.space_group_name_H-M   'P 1'
#
loop_
_entity.id
_entity.type
_entity.pdbx_description
1 polymer ?
#
loop_
_entity_poly.entity_id
_entity_poly.type
_entity_poly.pdbx_seq_one_letter_code
_entity_poly.pdbx_strand_id
1 'polypeptide(L)'
;MNTIHISCSSDRFDPSGNFVGMIVYGYNGQSDFYLNGRHCNAGYILIKNINSINHIRADTMHKKLFKWFFGIDLPSEFSGGGFAYHNGTWKHNSFSFNTNGDLYHDTQKGMHQIEQQLVNGALTRLYMNHEWACDQNLSVKEILSTGNRSTVFDIPAYDGPC
;
A
#
# COMPACT_ATOMS: atom_id res chain seq x y z
N MET A 1 9.87 -7.48 8.50
CA MET A 1 9.28 -6.14 8.36
C MET A 1 8.93 -5.64 9.75
N ASN A 2 9.53 -4.54 10.21
CA ASN A 2 9.30 -3.99 11.55
C ASN A 2 8.52 -2.67 11.52
N THR A 3 8.50 -2.02 10.36
CA THR A 3 7.91 -0.70 10.13
C THR A 3 7.10 -0.72 8.84
N ILE A 4 6.01 0.03 8.79
CA ILE A 4 5.30 0.40 7.57
C ILE A 4 5.62 1.85 7.27
N HIS A 5 5.88 2.16 6.01
CA HIS A 5 6.24 3.50 5.55
C HIS A 5 5.34 3.97 4.42
N ILE A 6 4.66 5.11 4.55
CA ILE A 6 3.89 5.70 3.44
C ILE A 6 4.78 6.62 2.61
N SER A 7 4.95 6.26 1.34
CA SER A 7 5.71 7.03 0.36
C SER A 7 5.28 8.48 0.28
N CYS A 8 6.25 9.39 0.25
CA CYS A 8 6.04 10.82 -0.03
C CYS A 8 5.45 11.06 -1.43
N SER A 9 5.59 10.08 -2.33
CA SER A 9 5.04 10.13 -3.69
C SER A 9 3.56 9.74 -3.75
N SER A 10 2.94 9.39 -2.61
CA SER A 10 1.51 9.07 -2.55
C SER A 10 0.66 10.31 -2.77
N ASP A 11 -0.54 10.13 -3.33
CA ASP A 11 -1.53 11.21 -3.37
C ASP A 11 -2.14 11.44 -1.99
N ARG A 12 -2.69 12.63 -1.73
CA ARG A 12 -3.49 12.85 -0.53
C ARG A 12 -4.79 12.07 -0.60
N PHE A 13 -5.21 11.53 0.54
CA PHE A 13 -6.50 10.84 0.64
C PHE A 13 -7.66 11.81 0.37
N ASP A 14 -8.68 11.32 -0.33
CA ASP A 14 -9.94 11.99 -0.56
C ASP A 14 -11.04 10.91 -0.47
N PRO A 15 -11.99 10.97 0.47
CA PRO A 15 -13.01 9.94 0.62
C PRO A 15 -13.95 9.81 -0.59
N SER A 16 -14.02 10.83 -1.45
CA SER A 16 -14.76 10.78 -2.72
C SER A 16 -13.94 10.20 -3.89
N GLY A 17 -12.63 10.05 -3.69
CA GLY A 17 -11.70 9.59 -4.69
C GLY A 17 -11.68 8.08 -4.87
N ASN A 18 -10.97 7.63 -5.90
CA ASN A 18 -10.68 6.23 -6.14
C ASN A 18 -9.16 6.05 -6.19
N PHE A 19 -8.64 5.12 -5.39
CA PHE A 19 -7.20 4.94 -5.23
C PHE A 19 -6.79 3.51 -5.50
N VAL A 20 -5.57 3.34 -5.97
CA VAL A 20 -4.88 2.06 -5.99
C VAL A 20 -3.64 2.18 -5.13
N GLY A 21 -3.35 1.14 -4.36
CA GLY A 21 -2.19 1.07 -3.51
C GLY A 21 -1.43 -0.24 -3.65
N MET A 22 -0.15 -0.19 -3.32
CA MET A 22 0.71 -1.36 -3.20
C MET A 22 1.54 -1.27 -1.94
N ILE A 23 1.79 -2.41 -1.30
CA ILE A 23 2.79 -2.59 -0.27
C ILE A 23 3.94 -3.44 -0.84
N VAL A 24 5.18 -3.03 -0.58
CA VAL A 24 6.40 -3.70 -1.04
C VAL A 24 6.86 -4.71 0.01
N TYR A 25 7.16 -5.94 -0.40
CA TYR A 25 7.77 -6.96 0.47
C TYR A 25 9.23 -7.22 0.12
N GLY A 26 9.57 -7.20 -1.16
CA GLY A 26 10.94 -7.42 -1.60
C GLY A 26 11.11 -7.46 -3.12
N TYR A 27 12.37 -7.55 -3.54
CA TYR A 27 12.75 -7.78 -4.93
C TYR A 27 13.97 -8.69 -4.97
N ASN A 28 13.92 -9.73 -5.81
CA ASN A 28 15.02 -10.69 -5.98
C ASN A 28 15.51 -11.30 -4.65
N GLY A 29 14.55 -11.66 -3.77
CA GLY A 29 14.82 -12.22 -2.44
C GLY A 29 15.34 -11.23 -1.40
N GLN A 30 15.46 -9.95 -1.74
CA GLN A 30 15.95 -8.90 -0.84
C GLN A 30 14.80 -8.03 -0.34
N SER A 31 14.81 -7.71 0.95
CA SER A 31 13.82 -6.85 1.61
C SER A 31 14.25 -5.37 1.68
N ASP A 32 15.47 -5.06 1.25
CA ASP A 32 16.02 -3.71 1.10
C ASP A 32 16.76 -3.70 -0.24
N PHE A 33 16.31 -2.88 -1.18
CA PHE A 33 16.79 -2.96 -2.56
C PHE A 33 16.61 -1.64 -3.31
N TYR A 34 17.36 -1.51 -4.41
CA TYR A 34 17.15 -0.48 -5.43
C TYR A 34 16.53 -1.10 -6.67
N LEU A 35 15.47 -0.49 -7.19
CA LEU A 35 14.85 -0.87 -8.46
C LEU A 35 14.66 0.37 -9.33
N ASN A 36 15.31 0.35 -10.50
CA ASN A 36 15.36 1.47 -11.45
C ASN A 36 15.63 2.85 -10.78
N GLY A 37 16.65 2.90 -9.92
CA GLY A 37 17.08 4.11 -9.22
C GLY A 37 16.23 4.49 -8.00
N ARG A 38 15.19 3.72 -7.64
CA ARG A 38 14.40 3.94 -6.43
C ARG A 38 14.78 2.97 -5.34
N HIS A 39 15.08 3.50 -4.16
CA HIS A 39 15.29 2.73 -2.94
C HIS A 39 13.94 2.34 -2.34
N CYS A 40 13.77 1.06 -2.01
CA CYS A 40 12.59 0.54 -1.33
C CYS A 40 13.00 -0.51 -0.30
N ASN A 41 12.23 -0.56 0.78
CA ASN A 41 12.33 -1.59 1.80
C ASN A 41 10.97 -2.27 2.05
N ALA A 42 11.00 -3.44 2.68
CA ALA A 42 9.80 -4.17 3.05
C ALA A 42 8.93 -3.32 4.00
N GLY A 43 7.65 -3.20 3.68
CA GLY A 43 6.69 -2.34 4.39
C GLY A 43 6.46 -0.97 3.74
N TYR A 44 7.12 -0.68 2.62
CA TYR A 44 6.89 0.54 1.86
C TYR A 44 5.52 0.51 1.17
N ILE A 45 4.67 1.50 1.44
CA ILE A 45 3.34 1.67 0.88
C ILE A 45 3.35 2.86 -0.09
N LEU A 46 2.78 2.65 -1.27
CA LEU A 46 2.52 3.70 -2.26
C LEU A 46 1.04 3.71 -2.64
N ILE A 47 0.42 4.89 -2.68
CA ILE A 47 -1.00 5.06 -2.99
C ILE A 47 -1.20 6.18 -4.00
N LYS A 48 -1.95 5.95 -5.08
CA LYS A 48 -2.26 6.97 -6.09
C LYS A 48 -3.73 6.99 -6.46
N ASN A 49 -4.24 8.18 -6.76
CA ASN A 49 -5.55 8.35 -7.36
C ASN A 49 -5.52 7.73 -8.76
N ILE A 50 -6.49 6.87 -9.07
CA ILE A 50 -6.52 6.11 -10.33
C ILE A 50 -6.51 7.01 -11.56
N ASN A 51 -7.14 8.19 -11.48
CA ASN A 51 -7.24 9.12 -12.61
C ASN A 51 -5.86 9.69 -12.98
N SER A 52 -4.95 9.82 -12.01
CA SER A 52 -3.58 10.33 -12.24
C SER A 52 -2.71 9.38 -13.06
N ILE A 53 -3.01 8.07 -13.05
CA ILE A 53 -2.19 7.03 -13.68
C ILE A 53 -2.95 6.23 -14.75
N ASN A 54 -4.21 6.56 -15.04
CA ASN A 54 -5.04 5.75 -15.95
C ASN A 54 -4.49 5.74 -17.39
N HIS A 55 -3.77 6.80 -17.78
CA HIS A 55 -3.13 6.93 -19.08
C HIS A 55 -1.95 5.96 -19.30
N ILE A 56 -1.43 5.34 -18.24
CA ILE A 56 -0.31 4.40 -18.31
C ILE A 56 -0.80 3.07 -18.89
N ARG A 57 -0.04 2.53 -19.84
CA ARG A 57 -0.36 1.26 -20.52
C ARG A 57 0.12 0.08 -19.68
N ALA A 58 -0.83 -0.64 -19.09
CA ALA A 58 -0.66 -1.94 -18.44
C ALA A 58 -2.04 -2.61 -18.20
N ASP A 59 -2.05 -3.92 -17.94
CA ASP A 59 -3.29 -4.74 -17.87
C ASP A 59 -4.15 -4.47 -16.63
N THR A 60 -3.54 -4.01 -15.53
CA THR A 60 -4.22 -3.79 -14.25
C THR A 60 -3.81 -2.46 -13.64
N MET A 61 -4.66 -1.90 -12.77
CA MET A 61 -4.33 -0.67 -12.05
C MET A 61 -3.08 -0.80 -11.17
N HIS A 62 -2.84 -1.98 -10.61
CA HIS A 62 -1.64 -2.28 -9.83
C HIS A 62 -0.37 -2.28 -10.69
N LYS A 63 -0.41 -2.87 -11.90
CA LYS A 63 0.71 -2.76 -12.85
C LYS A 63 0.93 -1.32 -13.33
N LYS A 64 -0.16 -0.54 -13.53
CA LYS A 64 -0.05 0.90 -13.84
C LYS A 64 0.62 1.68 -12.71
N LEU A 65 0.25 1.43 -11.45
CA LEU A 65 0.87 2.04 -10.27
C LEU A 65 2.36 1.68 -10.18
N PHE A 66 2.69 0.40 -10.36
CA PHE A 66 4.07 -0.07 -10.36
C PHE A 66 4.90 0.64 -11.44
N LYS A 67 4.39 0.66 -12.67
CA LYS A 67 5.07 1.28 -13.82
C LYS A 67 5.18 2.79 -13.69
N TRP A 68 4.18 3.46 -13.12
CA TRP A 68 4.26 4.87 -12.79
C TRP A 68 5.43 5.17 -11.86
N PHE A 69 5.57 4.37 -10.80
CA PHE A 69 6.59 4.58 -9.79
C PHE A 69 7.97 4.18 -10.30
N PHE A 70 8.16 2.90 -10.64
CA PHE A 70 9.46 2.37 -11.02
C PHE A 70 9.85 2.63 -12.47
N GLY A 71 8.95 3.10 -13.34
CA GLY A 71 9.25 3.38 -14.74
C GLY A 71 9.45 2.14 -15.63
N ILE A 72 9.24 0.94 -15.09
CA ILE A 72 9.41 -0.36 -15.77
C ILE A 72 8.18 -1.23 -15.58
N ASP A 73 8.03 -2.26 -16.41
CA ASP A 73 7.01 -3.28 -16.21
C ASP A 73 7.32 -4.14 -14.98
N LEU A 74 6.26 -4.67 -14.35
CA LEU A 74 6.35 -5.48 -13.13
C LEU A 74 7.17 -6.76 -13.38
N PRO A 75 8.37 -6.91 -12.80
CA PRO A 75 9.17 -8.12 -12.96
C PRO A 75 8.67 -9.25 -12.06
N SER A 76 8.94 -10.50 -12.45
CA SER A 76 8.53 -11.71 -11.71
C SER A 76 9.13 -11.81 -10.32
N GLU A 77 10.31 -11.22 -10.11
CA GLU A 77 11.06 -11.30 -8.85
C GLU A 77 10.57 -10.27 -7.82
N PHE A 78 9.63 -9.41 -8.19
CA PHE A 78 9.06 -8.43 -7.28
C PHE A 78 7.95 -9.08 -6.45
N SER A 79 8.07 -8.94 -5.12
CA SER A 79 7.09 -9.41 -4.16
C SER A 79 6.44 -8.21 -3.45
N GLY A 80 5.11 -8.23 -3.40
CA GLY A 80 4.31 -7.18 -2.78
C GLY A 80 2.85 -7.58 -2.71
N GLY A 81 2.05 -6.70 -2.12
CA GLY A 81 0.60 -6.85 -2.01
C GLY A 81 -0.13 -5.67 -2.64
N GLY A 82 -1.27 -5.93 -3.26
CA GLY A 82 -2.09 -4.88 -3.87
C GLY A 82 -3.41 -4.65 -3.13
N PHE A 83 -3.79 -3.38 -3.00
CA PHE A 83 -5.08 -2.96 -2.44
C PHE A 83 -5.64 -1.76 -3.24
N ALA A 84 -6.91 -1.42 -3.02
CA ALA A 84 -7.58 -0.32 -3.72
C ALA A 84 -8.68 0.28 -2.85
N TYR A 85 -8.94 1.58 -3.00
CA TYR A 85 -10.09 2.28 -2.44
C TYR A 85 -11.08 2.58 -3.57
N HIS A 86 -12.30 2.08 -3.45
CA HIS A 86 -13.35 2.31 -4.43
C HIS A 86 -14.71 2.37 -3.74
N ASN A 87 -15.51 3.39 -4.07
CA ASN A 87 -16.83 3.64 -3.50
C ASN A 87 -16.84 3.58 -1.97
N GLY A 88 -15.96 4.36 -1.34
CA GLY A 88 -15.91 4.47 0.12
C GLY A 88 -15.20 3.33 0.85
N THR A 89 -14.77 2.27 0.16
CA THR A 89 -14.30 1.03 0.79
C THR A 89 -12.90 0.61 0.31
N TRP A 90 -12.04 0.23 1.26
CA TRP A 90 -10.77 -0.44 0.99
C TRP A 90 -10.99 -1.92 0.66
N LYS A 91 -10.36 -2.38 -0.42
CA LYS A 91 -10.37 -3.75 -0.91
C LYS A 91 -8.94 -4.24 -1.08
N HIS A 92 -8.61 -5.40 -0.51
CA HIS A 92 -7.27 -5.97 -0.51
C HIS A 92 -7.11 -7.10 -1.53
N ASN A 93 -7.52 -6.82 -2.77
CA ASN A 93 -7.50 -7.78 -3.86
C ASN A 93 -6.54 -7.32 -4.96
N SER A 94 -5.68 -8.21 -5.43
CA SER A 94 -4.83 -7.96 -6.60
C SER A 94 -4.47 -9.24 -7.33
N PHE A 95 -4.76 -9.27 -8.63
CA PHE A 95 -4.28 -10.32 -9.53
C PHE A 95 -2.82 -10.13 -9.97
N SER A 96 -2.24 -8.96 -9.72
CA SER A 96 -0.87 -8.67 -10.17
C SER A 96 0.16 -8.90 -9.08
N PHE A 97 -0.29 -8.82 -7.83
CA PHE A 97 0.55 -8.98 -6.66
C PHE A 97 0.16 -10.25 -5.89
N ASN A 98 -1.12 -10.44 -5.58
CA ASN A 98 -1.51 -11.49 -4.62
C ASN A 98 -1.64 -12.90 -5.25
N THR A 99 -1.65 -13.04 -6.58
CA THR A 99 -1.84 -14.34 -7.27
C THR A 99 -0.59 -14.92 -7.92
N ASN A 100 0.59 -14.35 -7.70
CA ASN A 100 1.82 -14.93 -8.27
C ASN A 100 2.17 -16.21 -7.51
N GLY A 101 2.19 -17.36 -8.19
CA GLY A 101 2.50 -18.65 -7.56
C GLY A 101 3.97 -18.74 -7.13
N ASP A 102 4.29 -18.19 -5.96
CA ASP A 102 5.59 -18.28 -5.30
C ASP A 102 5.44 -18.61 -3.80
N LEU A 103 6.55 -18.69 -3.08
CA LEU A 103 6.62 -19.08 -1.66
C LEU A 103 5.78 -18.20 -0.71
N TYR A 104 5.28 -17.05 -1.16
CA TYR A 104 4.59 -16.04 -0.36
C TYR A 104 3.11 -15.88 -0.73
N HIS A 105 2.58 -16.64 -1.70
CA HIS A 105 1.19 -16.51 -2.15
C HIS A 105 0.49 -17.87 -2.23
N ASP A 106 -0.73 -17.93 -1.71
CA ASP A 106 -1.56 -19.14 -1.71
C ASP A 106 -2.48 -19.24 -2.94
N THR A 107 -2.13 -18.56 -4.03
CA THR A 107 -2.92 -18.38 -5.27
C THR A 107 -4.26 -17.65 -5.10
N GLN A 108 -4.56 -17.15 -3.90
CA GLN A 108 -5.78 -16.35 -3.66
C GLN A 108 -5.56 -14.89 -4.04
N LYS A 109 -6.61 -14.27 -4.59
CA LYS A 109 -6.58 -12.84 -4.94
C LYS A 109 -6.53 -11.94 -3.70
N GLY A 110 -7.00 -12.46 -2.56
CA GLY A 110 -7.06 -11.73 -1.30
C GLY A 110 -5.71 -11.75 -0.60
N MET A 111 -5.29 -10.58 -0.12
CA MET A 111 -4.15 -10.45 0.79
C MET A 111 -4.40 -11.26 2.08
N HIS A 112 -3.37 -11.83 2.70
CA HIS A 112 -3.53 -12.62 3.93
C HIS A 112 -4.10 -11.77 5.07
N GLN A 113 -4.87 -12.35 6.00
CA GLN A 113 -5.62 -11.57 7.01
C GLN A 113 -4.73 -10.66 7.88
N ILE A 114 -3.55 -11.15 8.29
CA ILE A 114 -2.59 -10.37 9.07
C ILE A 114 -2.06 -9.19 8.25
N GLU A 115 -1.81 -9.39 6.96
CA GLU A 115 -1.36 -8.32 6.06
C GLU A 115 -2.46 -7.27 5.86
N GLN A 116 -3.73 -7.69 5.72
CA GLN A 116 -4.85 -6.77 5.67
C GLN A 116 -4.95 -5.91 6.94
N GLN A 117 -4.74 -6.51 8.12
CA GLN A 117 -4.73 -5.77 9.39
C GLN A 117 -3.62 -4.72 9.42
N LEU A 118 -2.43 -5.08 8.94
CA LEU A 118 -1.28 -4.19 8.87
C LEU A 118 -1.52 -3.01 7.92
N VAL A 119 -1.98 -3.30 6.70
CA VAL A 119 -2.28 -2.27 5.71
C VAL A 119 -3.43 -1.38 6.20
N ASN A 120 -4.54 -1.95 6.68
CA ASN A 120 -5.66 -1.15 7.21
C ASN A 120 -5.23 -0.27 8.40
N GLY A 121 -4.39 -0.79 9.30
CA GLY A 121 -3.87 -0.01 10.42
C GLY A 121 -3.08 1.21 9.95
N ALA A 122 -2.20 1.04 8.96
CA ALA A 122 -1.45 2.15 8.36
C ALA A 122 -2.34 3.13 7.60
N LEU A 123 -3.33 2.62 6.86
CA LEU A 123 -4.28 3.46 6.12
C LEU A 123 -5.12 4.33 7.05
N THR A 124 -5.72 3.74 8.08
CA THR A 124 -6.59 4.47 9.01
C THR A 124 -5.81 5.47 9.85
N ARG A 125 -4.62 5.09 10.34
CA ARG A 125 -3.84 5.96 11.25
C ARG A 125 -3.08 7.05 10.52
N LEU A 126 -2.28 6.66 9.53
CA LEU A 126 -1.41 7.61 8.85
C LEU A 126 -2.10 8.21 7.64
N TYR A 127 -2.58 7.39 6.72
CA TYR A 127 -2.97 7.86 5.39
C TYR A 127 -4.22 8.75 5.39
N MET A 128 -5.31 8.23 5.97
CA MET A 128 -6.64 8.84 5.92
C MET A 128 -6.73 10.11 6.78
N ASN A 129 -5.95 10.18 7.86
CA ASN A 129 -5.86 11.36 8.73
C ASN A 129 -4.79 12.35 8.27
N HIS A 130 -4.10 12.09 7.15
CA HIS A 130 -2.99 12.90 6.64
C HIS A 130 -1.77 13.03 7.57
N GLU A 131 -1.69 12.25 8.66
CA GLU A 131 -0.56 12.26 9.60
C GLU A 131 0.76 11.85 8.94
N TRP A 132 0.68 11.07 7.85
CA TRP A 132 1.86 10.69 7.04
C TRP A 132 2.64 11.87 6.46
N ALA A 133 2.04 13.08 6.42
CA ALA A 133 2.75 14.28 6.03
C ALA A 133 3.80 14.72 7.06
N CYS A 134 3.63 14.37 8.34
CA CYS A 134 4.53 14.75 9.43
C CYS A 134 5.38 13.55 9.92
N ASP A 135 4.83 12.33 9.94
CA ASP A 135 5.60 11.09 10.14
C ASP A 135 5.11 9.98 9.21
N GLN A 136 5.98 9.55 8.31
CA GLN A 136 5.65 8.53 7.31
C GLN A 136 5.68 7.11 7.87
N ASN A 137 6.16 6.90 9.10
CA ASN A 137 6.48 5.59 9.63
C ASN A 137 5.53 5.15 10.74
N LEU A 138 5.21 3.86 10.76
CA LEU A 138 4.44 3.21 11.82
C LEU A 138 5.09 1.90 12.22
N SER A 139 5.19 1.62 13.51
CA SER A 139 5.68 0.32 13.98
C SER A 139 4.64 -0.76 13.74
N VAL A 140 5.07 -1.89 13.17
CA VAL A 140 4.24 -3.09 13.01
C VAL A 140 3.70 -3.56 14.36
N LYS A 141 4.52 -3.47 15.42
CA LYS A 141 4.12 -3.86 16.78
C LYS A 141 2.98 -3.01 17.33
N GLU A 142 2.99 -1.71 17.04
CA GLU A 142 1.95 -0.77 17.49
C GLU A 142 0.63 -0.96 16.74
N ILE A 143 0.69 -1.33 15.46
CA ILE A 143 -0.50 -1.67 14.68
C ILE A 143 -1.12 -2.95 15.26
N LEU A 144 -0.33 -4.00 15.45
CA LEU A 144 -0.84 -5.30 15.91
C LEU A 144 -1.32 -5.29 17.36
N SER A 145 -0.70 -4.49 18.24
CA SER A 145 -1.13 -4.39 19.65
C SER A 145 -2.49 -3.69 19.81
N THR A 146 -2.88 -2.87 18.85
CA THR A 146 -4.11 -2.06 18.90
C THR A 146 -5.28 -2.67 18.15
N GLY A 147 -5.01 -3.56 17.19
CA GLY A 147 -6.04 -4.38 16.51
C GLY A 147 -6.83 -5.33 17.43
N ASN A 148 -6.38 -5.54 18.67
CA ASN A 148 -7.11 -6.28 19.70
C ASN A 148 -8.14 -5.44 20.48
N ARG A 149 -8.29 -4.15 20.18
CA ARG A 149 -9.38 -3.31 20.70
C ARG A 149 -10.30 -2.93 19.55
N SER A 150 -11.40 -3.67 19.39
CA SER A 150 -12.51 -3.26 18.52
C SER A 150 -12.96 -1.85 18.92
N THR A 151 -12.67 -0.85 18.09
CA THR A 151 -13.28 0.46 18.20
C THR A 151 -13.58 0.97 16.79
N VAL A 152 -14.84 1.32 16.59
CA VAL A 152 -15.33 2.15 15.50
C VAL A 152 -14.53 3.46 15.57
N PHE A 153 -13.77 3.77 14.54
CA PHE A 153 -13.02 5.02 14.48
C PHE A 153 -13.96 6.12 13.93
N ASP A 154 -14.41 7.00 14.82
CA ASP A 154 -14.82 8.34 14.41
C ASP A 154 -13.60 9.03 13.80
N ILE A 155 -13.74 9.53 12.58
CA ILE A 155 -12.68 10.28 11.90
C ILE A 155 -12.59 11.65 12.60
N PRO A 156 -11.51 11.96 13.34
CA PRO A 156 -11.37 13.28 13.94
C PRO A 156 -11.26 14.35 12.84
N ALA A 157 -11.81 15.53 13.12
CA ALA A 157 -11.71 16.67 12.23
C ALA A 157 -10.24 17.03 11.97
N TYR A 158 -9.93 17.32 10.70
CA TYR A 158 -8.63 17.75 10.22
C TYR A 158 -8.29 19.15 10.77
N ASP A 159 -7.35 19.24 11.71
CA ASP A 159 -6.91 20.50 12.36
C ASP A 159 -5.79 21.25 11.61
N GLY A 160 -5.79 21.19 10.28
CA GLY A 160 -4.82 21.92 9.46
C GLY A 160 -3.41 21.34 9.54
N PRO A 161 -2.45 21.93 8.80
CA PRO A 161 -1.15 21.29 8.59
C PRO A 161 -0.17 21.66 9.71
N CYS A 162 0.74 20.71 10.02
CA CYS A 162 2.14 21.09 10.22
C CYS A 162 2.55 21.97 9.00
#